data_AF-A0A925WGS3-F1
#
_entry.id   AF-A0A925WGS3-F1
#
_cell.length_a   1.000
_cell.length_b   1.000
_cell.length_c   1.000
_cell.angle_alpha   90.00
_cell.angle_beta   90.00
_cell.angle_gamma   90.00
#
_symmetry.space_group_name_H-M   'P 1'
#
loop_
_entity.id
_entity.type
_entity.pdbx_description
1 polymer ?
#
loop_
_entity_poly.entity_id
_entity_poly.type
_entity_poly.pdbx_seq_one_letter_code
_entity_poly.pdbx_strand_id
1 'polypeptide(L)'
;MVILPGKPIQLASSGFCHSSTCDEPAAECHRNVEVIWLLRKLTPDFKTIADFRQDNLKPLKAVHRQFIVLRRKLELFGGELLAIDGRKFRAINARDKNFNASKLKELIAHADARLSLITLAYNLKRVLNLMSLQRLMAAVA
;
A
#
# COMPACT_ATOMS: atom_id res chain seq x y z
N MET A 1 1.30 -10.92 4.63
CA MET A 1 1.18 -11.96 3.58
C MET A 1 1.11 -13.31 4.28
N VAL A 2 -0.07 -13.92 4.33
CA VAL A 2 -0.24 -15.31 4.77
C VAL A 2 -1.06 -15.99 3.68
N ILE A 3 -0.43 -16.87 2.92
CA ILE A 3 -1.12 -17.77 1.99
C ILE A 3 -1.30 -19.07 2.75
N LEU A 4 -2.52 -19.34 3.21
CA LEU A 4 -2.87 -20.67 3.70
C LEU A 4 -3.12 -21.58 2.49
N PRO A 5 -2.57 -22.80 2.46
CA PRO A 5 -2.76 -23.72 1.34
C PRO A 5 -4.16 -24.34 1.40
N GLY A 6 -4.81 -24.50 0.25
CA GLY A 6 -5.86 -25.51 0.09
C GLY A 6 -7.30 -25.07 -0.22
N LYS A 7 -7.55 -23.88 -0.80
CA LYS A 7 -8.88 -23.61 -1.39
C LYS A 7 -8.81 -23.14 -2.85
N PRO A 8 -9.61 -23.73 -3.76
CA PRO A 8 -9.68 -23.30 -5.15
C PRO A 8 -10.31 -21.90 -5.24
N ILE A 9 -9.64 -21.02 -5.99
CA ILE A 9 -10.06 -19.64 -6.23
C ILE A 9 -11.22 -19.68 -7.24
N GLN A 10 -12.45 -19.55 -6.76
CA GLN A 10 -13.58 -19.26 -7.64
C GLN A 10 -13.53 -17.77 -8.03
N LEU A 11 -13.34 -17.54 -9.33
CA LEU A 11 -13.36 -16.23 -9.96
C LEU A 11 -14.80 -15.93 -10.41
N ALA A 12 -15.45 -14.97 -9.76
CA ALA A 12 -16.69 -14.39 -10.27
C ALA A 12 -16.38 -13.14 -11.10
N SER A 13 -16.70 -13.22 -12.39
CA SER A 13 -16.79 -12.14 -13.35
C SER A 13 -18.16 -11.47 -13.24
N SER A 14 -18.23 -10.23 -12.75
CA SER A 14 -19.25 -9.25 -13.12
C SER A 14 -18.97 -7.93 -12.42
N GLY A 15 -19.21 -6.82 -13.11
CA GLY A 15 -19.24 -5.51 -12.49
C GLY A 15 -20.41 -5.45 -11.53
N PHE A 16 -20.11 -5.48 -10.23
CA PHE A 16 -20.99 -5.06 -9.14
C PHE A 16 -20.06 -4.76 -7.96
N CYS A 17 -20.32 -3.70 -7.21
CA CYS A 17 -19.61 -3.40 -5.98
C CYS A 17 -19.89 -4.49 -4.93
N HIS A 18 -19.27 -5.65 -5.05
CA HIS A 18 -19.18 -6.68 -4.03
C HIS A 18 -17.74 -6.72 -3.55
N SER A 19 -17.37 -5.71 -2.76
CA SER A 19 -16.14 -5.81 -1.98
C SER A 19 -16.53 -5.83 -0.52
N SER A 20 -16.18 -6.93 0.16
CA SER A 20 -16.30 -7.18 1.61
C SER A 20 -15.81 -6.02 2.50
N THR A 21 -15.10 -5.06 1.93
CA THR A 21 -14.61 -3.82 2.57
C THR A 21 -15.74 -2.95 3.16
N CYS A 22 -16.94 -2.93 2.55
CA CYS A 22 -18.06 -2.13 3.04
C CYS A 22 -18.78 -2.83 4.20
N ASP A 23 -18.88 -4.16 4.14
CA ASP A 23 -19.58 -4.98 5.14
C ASP A 23 -18.70 -5.27 6.36
N GLU A 24 -17.38 -5.24 6.22
CA GLU A 24 -16.44 -5.51 7.31
C GLU A 24 -16.77 -4.71 8.59
N PRO A 25 -16.89 -3.36 8.57
CA PRO A 25 -17.26 -2.59 9.76
C PRO A 25 -18.65 -2.92 10.32
N ALA A 26 -19.62 -3.17 9.45
CA ALA A 26 -20.99 -3.52 9.87
C ALA A 26 -21.03 -4.93 10.51
N ALA A 27 -20.20 -5.84 10.02
CA ALA A 27 -20.10 -7.18 10.57
C ALA A 27 -19.35 -7.21 11.91
N GLU A 28 -18.44 -6.27 12.16
CA GLU A 28 -17.82 -6.09 13.49
C GLU A 28 -18.86 -5.70 14.55
N CYS A 29 -19.92 -4.99 14.17
CA CYS A 29 -21.03 -4.64 15.07
C CYS A 29 -21.83 -5.88 15.54
N HIS A 30 -21.58 -7.06 14.97
CA HIS A 30 -22.20 -8.33 15.36
C HIS A 30 -21.23 -9.32 16.03
N ARG A 31 -19.92 -9.15 15.82
CA ARG A 31 -18.89 -10.10 16.25
C ARG A 31 -18.05 -9.59 17.41
N ASN A 32 -17.78 -8.28 17.44
CA ASN A 32 -16.93 -7.68 18.45
C ASN A 32 -17.75 -7.23 19.66
N VAL A 33 -17.55 -7.89 20.80
CA VAL A 33 -18.29 -7.64 22.06
C VAL A 33 -18.13 -6.19 22.53
N GLU A 34 -16.95 -5.59 22.33
CA GLU A 34 -16.69 -4.20 22.71
C GLU A 34 -17.53 -3.23 21.87
N VAL A 35 -17.61 -3.50 20.56
CA VAL A 35 -18.41 -2.68 19.63
C VAL A 35 -19.91 -2.83 19.93
N ILE A 36 -20.38 -4.05 20.21
CA ILE A 36 -21.77 -4.30 20.62
C ILE A 36 -22.11 -3.53 21.91
N TRP A 37 -21.18 -3.51 22.87
CA TRP A 37 -21.37 -2.78 24.13
C TRP A 37 -21.43 -1.27 23.90
N LEU A 38 -20.48 -0.71 23.13
CA LEU A 38 -20.43 0.72 22.79
C LEU A 38 -21.67 1.18 22.02
N LEU A 39 -22.17 0.36 21.10
CA LEU A 39 -23.37 0.64 20.30
C LEU A 39 -24.67 0.29 21.02
N ARG A 40 -24.61 -0.21 22.27
CA ARG A 40 -25.77 -0.66 23.05
C ARG A 40 -26.66 -1.64 22.27
N LYS A 41 -26.01 -2.58 21.57
CA LYS A 41 -26.62 -3.58 20.66
C LYS A 41 -27.24 -3.03 19.37
N LEU A 42 -26.98 -1.78 18.99
CA LEU A 42 -27.34 -1.27 17.66
C LEU A 42 -26.42 -1.90 16.60
N THR A 43 -27.03 -2.32 15.49
CA THR A 43 -26.36 -2.91 14.33
C THR A 43 -26.58 -2.02 13.11
N PRO A 44 -25.86 -0.88 13.01
CA PRO A 44 -26.01 0.05 11.90
C PRO A 44 -25.54 -0.58 10.59
N ASP A 45 -26.21 -0.21 9.49
CA ASP A 45 -25.86 -0.67 8.15
C ASP A 45 -24.53 -0.04 7.67
N PHE A 46 -23.90 -0.65 6.66
CA PHE A 46 -22.62 -0.17 6.12
C PHE A 46 -22.67 1.30 5.69
N LYS A 47 -23.82 1.72 5.12
CA LYS A 47 -24.03 3.09 4.66
C LYS A 47 -24.06 4.07 5.84
N THR A 48 -24.76 3.73 6.91
CA THR A 48 -24.83 4.54 8.13
C THR A 48 -23.46 4.73 8.76
N ILE A 49 -22.64 3.67 8.79
CA ILE A 49 -21.26 3.74 9.30
C ILE A 49 -20.38 4.61 8.37
N ALA A 50 -20.54 4.49 7.05
CA ALA A 50 -19.80 5.28 6.09
C ALA A 50 -20.12 6.78 6.21
N ASP A 51 -21.41 7.12 6.26
CA ASP A 51 -21.90 8.49 6.42
C ASP A 51 -21.39 9.10 7.74
N PHE A 52 -21.49 8.35 8.85
CA PHE A 52 -20.96 8.78 10.15
C PHE A 52 -19.45 9.10 10.09
N ARG A 53 -18.66 8.28 9.40
CA ARG A 53 -17.20 8.50 9.25
C ARG A 53 -16.89 9.70 8.38
N GLN A 54 -17.69 9.96 7.36
CA GLN A 54 -17.56 11.12 6.49
C GLN A 54 -17.81 12.41 7.27
N ASP A 55 -18.88 12.44 8.06
CA ASP A 55 -19.27 13.62 8.84
C ASP A 55 -18.31 13.89 10.01
N ASN A 56 -17.77 12.83 10.62
CA ASN A 56 -16.93 12.91 11.83
C ASN A 56 -15.44 12.68 11.59
N LEU A 57 -14.97 12.92 10.37
CA LEU A 57 -13.59 12.60 9.97
C LEU A 57 -12.52 13.31 10.80
N LYS A 58 -12.76 14.58 11.19
CA LYS A 58 -11.78 15.39 11.96
C LYS A 58 -11.60 14.85 13.39
N PRO A 59 -12.66 14.66 14.21
CA PRO A 59 -12.54 14.02 15.52
C PRO A 59 -11.94 12.61 15.46
N LEU A 60 -12.36 11.78 14.50
CA LEU A 60 -11.84 10.41 14.36
C LEU A 60 -10.33 10.39 14.12
N LYS A 61 -9.81 11.31 13.30
CA LYS A 61 -8.36 11.46 13.10
C LYS A 61 -7.64 11.86 14.38
N ALA A 62 -8.23 12.75 15.19
CA ALA A 62 -7.63 13.19 16.45
C ALA A 62 -7.54 12.05 17.47
N VAL A 63 -8.64 11.30 17.66
CA VAL A 63 -8.68 10.12 18.53
C VAL A 63 -7.69 9.05 18.05
N HIS A 64 -7.65 8.79 16.74
CA HIS A 64 -6.72 7.81 16.18
C HIS A 64 -5.25 8.19 16.41
N ARG A 65 -4.91 9.48 16.34
CA ARG A 65 -3.54 9.97 16.67
C ARG A 65 -3.20 9.69 18.13
N GLN A 66 -4.10 10.00 19.06
CA GLN A 66 -3.89 9.72 20.48
C GLN A 66 -3.78 8.21 20.75
N PHE A 67 -4.59 7.41 20.07
CA PHE A 67 -4.53 5.95 20.15
C PHE A 67 -3.19 5.39 19.62
N ILE A 68 -2.63 5.95 18.56
CA ILE A 68 -1.27 5.58 18.09
C ILE A 68 -0.23 5.93 19.16
N VAL A 69 -0.30 7.12 19.76
CA VAL A 69 0.62 7.52 20.83
C VAL A 69 0.51 6.59 22.04
N LEU A 70 -0.71 6.24 22.44
CA LEU A 70 -0.97 5.29 23.53
C LEU A 70 -0.37 3.92 23.23
N ARG A 71 -0.64 3.36 22.05
CA ARG A 71 -0.06 2.07 21.63
C ARG A 71 1.47 2.09 21.60
N ARG A 72 2.06 3.23 21.23
CA ARG A 72 3.52 3.42 21.23
C ARG A 72 4.08 3.45 22.65
N LYS A 73 3.38 4.07 23.61
CA LYS A 73 3.75 4.05 25.04
C LYS A 73 3.63 2.67 25.67
N LEU A 74 2.68 1.87 25.21
CA LEU A 74 2.45 0.50 25.68
C LEU A 74 3.38 -0.53 25.01
N GLU A 75 4.34 -0.10 24.18
CA GLU A 75 5.26 -0.95 23.42
C GLU A 75 4.55 -2.05 22.59
N LEU A 76 3.27 -1.85 22.26
CA LEU A 76 2.46 -2.80 21.49
C LEU A 76 2.89 -2.89 20.01
N PHE A 77 3.74 -1.96 19.57
CA PHE A 77 4.46 -2.08 18.32
C PHE A 77 5.86 -2.60 18.64
N GLY A 78 6.05 -3.92 18.55
CA GLY A 78 7.38 -4.50 18.46
C GLY A 78 8.15 -3.80 17.34
N GLY A 79 9.39 -3.39 17.64
CA GLY A 79 10.27 -2.75 16.67
C GLY A 79 10.28 -3.53 15.35
N GLU A 80 10.23 -2.79 14.24
CA GLU A 80 10.25 -3.30 12.87
C GLU A 80 8.92 -3.84 12.29
N LEU A 81 7.77 -3.27 12.67
CA LEU A 81 6.57 -3.42 11.83
C LEU A 81 6.67 -2.50 10.60
N LEU A 82 7.42 -2.94 9.57
CA LEU A 82 7.25 -2.41 8.22
C LEU A 82 5.84 -2.82 7.77
N ALA A 83 4.85 -1.99 8.07
CA ALA A 83 3.48 -2.21 7.65
C ALA A 83 3.41 -2.09 6.12
N ILE A 84 3.68 -3.20 5.43
CA ILE A 84 3.36 -3.34 4.01
C ILE A 84 1.84 -3.45 3.95
N ASP A 85 1.19 -2.33 3.63
CA ASP A 85 -0.24 -2.28 3.35
C ASP A 85 -0.60 -3.42 2.37
N GLY A 86 -1.54 -4.27 2.79
CA GLY A 86 -1.93 -5.46 2.04
C GLY A 86 -2.66 -5.05 0.77
N ARG A 87 -1.93 -4.90 -0.34
CA ARG A 87 -2.59 -4.67 -1.63
C ARG A 87 -3.31 -5.94 -2.08
N LYS A 88 -4.60 -5.80 -2.43
CA LYS A 88 -5.39 -6.88 -3.03
C LYS A 88 -4.84 -7.14 -4.45
N PHE A 89 -4.04 -8.19 -4.61
CA PHE A 89 -3.59 -8.63 -5.93
C PHE A 89 -4.72 -9.39 -6.63
N ARG A 90 -5.26 -8.80 -7.69
CA ARG A 90 -6.13 -9.54 -8.62
C ARG A 90 -5.26 -10.52 -9.39
N ALA A 91 -5.56 -11.81 -9.30
CA ALA A 91 -4.94 -12.80 -10.18
C ALA A 91 -5.45 -12.56 -11.61
N ILE A 92 -4.63 -11.95 -12.46
CA ILE A 92 -4.95 -11.68 -13.87
C ILE A 92 -4.11 -12.65 -14.70
N ASN A 93 -4.76 -13.64 -15.33
CA ASN A 93 -4.08 -14.62 -16.20
C ASN A 93 -4.11 -14.22 -17.69
N ALA A 94 -3.99 -12.93 -18.00
CA ALA A 94 -3.81 -12.49 -19.39
C ALA A 94 -2.35 -12.75 -19.80
N ARG A 95 -2.12 -13.20 -21.04
CA ARG A 95 -0.77 -13.60 -21.54
C ARG A 95 0.31 -12.54 -21.28
N ASP A 96 -0.03 -11.26 -21.44
CA ASP A 96 0.89 -10.14 -21.23
C ASP A 96 1.12 -9.81 -19.75
N LYS A 97 0.16 -10.15 -18.88
CA LYS A 97 0.13 -9.88 -17.44
C LYS A 97 0.49 -11.10 -16.58
N ASN A 98 0.83 -12.23 -17.22
CA ASN A 98 1.42 -13.38 -16.55
C ASN A 98 2.92 -13.10 -16.34
N PHE A 99 3.35 -13.14 -15.07
CA PHE A 99 4.74 -12.95 -14.66
C PHE A 99 5.32 -14.30 -14.25
N ASN A 100 6.27 -14.81 -15.02
CA ASN A 100 7.10 -15.95 -14.64
C ASN A 100 8.42 -15.45 -14.01
N ALA A 101 9.13 -16.33 -13.31
CA ALA A 101 10.36 -15.96 -12.61
C ALA A 101 11.42 -15.36 -13.57
N SER A 102 11.49 -15.82 -14.82
CA SER A 102 12.43 -15.31 -15.82
C SER A 102 12.10 -13.88 -16.27
N LYS A 103 10.83 -13.60 -16.56
CA LYS A 103 10.31 -12.27 -16.94
C LYS A 103 10.46 -11.26 -15.81
N LEU A 104 10.30 -11.70 -14.56
CA LEU A 104 10.59 -10.87 -13.38
C LEU A 104 12.07 -10.48 -13.32
N LYS A 105 12.99 -11.43 -13.54
CA LYS A 105 14.43 -11.14 -13.57
C LYS A 105 14.80 -10.16 -14.69
N GLU A 106 14.25 -10.35 -15.89
CA GLU A 106 14.45 -9.44 -17.01
C GLU A 106 13.93 -8.03 -16.73
N LEU A 107 12.74 -7.91 -16.12
CA LEU A 107 12.16 -6.62 -15.75
C LEU A 107 12.99 -5.89 -14.69
N ILE A 108 13.52 -6.62 -13.71
CA ILE A 108 14.43 -6.05 -12.69
C ILE A 108 15.71 -5.56 -13.37
N ALA A 109 16.36 -6.39 -14.19
CA ALA A 109 17.57 -6.01 -14.91
C ALA A 109 17.36 -4.78 -15.82
N HIS A 110 16.23 -4.72 -16.51
CA HIS A 110 15.86 -3.56 -17.33
C HIS A 110 15.61 -2.30 -16.47
N ALA A 111 14.97 -2.44 -15.31
CA ALA A 111 14.77 -1.32 -14.39
C ALA A 111 16.11 -0.81 -13.83
N ASP A 112 17.00 -1.71 -13.43
CA ASP A 112 18.33 -1.37 -12.92
C ASP A 112 19.19 -0.68 -13.98
N ALA A 113 19.17 -1.16 -15.22
CA ALA A 113 19.86 -0.51 -16.34
C ALA A 113 19.33 0.91 -16.58
N ARG A 114 18.00 1.10 -16.50
CA ARG A 114 17.37 2.41 -16.67
C ARG A 114 17.74 3.37 -15.54
N LEU A 115 17.77 2.89 -14.29
CA LEU A 115 18.21 3.69 -13.15
C LEU A 115 19.68 4.12 -13.31
N SER A 116 20.55 3.18 -13.70
CA SER A 116 21.97 3.45 -13.94
C SER A 116 22.19 4.52 -15.01
N LEU A 117 21.47 4.46 -16.14
CA LEU A 117 21.52 5.47 -17.19
C LEU A 117 21.10 6.86 -16.70
N ILE A 118 20.03 6.93 -15.90
CA ILE A 118 19.56 8.20 -15.32
C ILE A 118 20.60 8.77 -14.36
N THR A 119 21.21 7.94 -13.52
CA THR A 119 22.27 8.35 -12.60
C THR A 119 23.51 8.84 -13.36
N LEU A 120 23.93 8.15 -14.42
CA LEU A 120 25.06 8.56 -15.24
C LEU A 120 24.80 9.90 -15.92
N ALA A 121 23.63 10.08 -16.53
CA ALA A 121 23.24 11.34 -17.15
C ALA A 121 23.21 12.50 -16.14
N TYR A 122 22.70 12.25 -14.93
CA TYR A 122 22.72 13.23 -13.85
C TYR A 122 24.15 13.60 -13.43
N ASN A 123 25.02 12.61 -13.25
CA ASN A 123 26.42 12.82 -12.87
C ASN A 123 27.19 13.59 -13.95
N LEU A 124 27.00 13.27 -15.22
CA LEU A 124 27.59 13.99 -16.35
C LEU A 124 27.12 15.43 -16.40
N LYS A 125 25.82 15.68 -16.28
CA LYS A 125 25.26 17.04 -16.22
C LYS A 125 25.83 17.83 -15.05
N ARG A 126 26.01 17.18 -13.89
CA ARG A 126 26.61 17.80 -12.69
C ARG A 126 28.07 18.18 -12.90
N VAL A 127 28.88 17.30 -13.51
CA VAL A 127 30.30 17.58 -13.80
C VAL A 127 30.45 18.71 -14.82
N LEU A 128 29.65 18.70 -15.88
CA LEU A 128 29.64 19.76 -16.90
C LEU A 128 29.22 21.12 -16.34
N ASN A 129 28.36 21.15 -15.31
CA ASN A 129 28.00 22.39 -14.63
C ASN A 129 29.07 22.90 -13.66
N LEU A 130 29.90 22.01 -13.11
CA LEU A 130 30.95 22.37 -12.14
C LEU A 130 32.28 22.74 -12.82
N MET A 131 32.59 22.13 -13.97
CA MET A 131 33.79 22.42 -14.74
C MET A 131 33.44 23.30 -15.95
N SER A 132 34.06 24.48 -16.08
CA SER A 132 33.89 25.30 -17.28
C SER A 132 34.39 24.53 -18.52
N LEU A 133 33.68 24.66 -19.65
CA LEU A 133 33.98 23.97 -20.91
C LEU A 133 35.45 24.17 -21.35
N GLN A 134 36.03 25.33 -21.02
CA GLN A 134 37.44 25.66 -21.25
C GLN A 134 38.42 24.75 -20.48
N ARG A 135 38.14 24.40 -19.22
CA ARG A 135 39.00 23.51 -18.42
C ARG A 135 38.96 22.07 -18.90
N LEU A 136 37.83 21.65 -19.46
CA LEU A 136 37.64 20.31 -20.00
C LEU A 136 38.35 20.14 -21.35
N MET A 137 38.26 21.15 -22.23
CA MET A 137 39.04 21.15 -23.48
C MET A 137 40.55 21.23 -23.26
N ALA A 138 41.00 21.95 -22.22
CA ALA A 138 42.43 22.06 -21.88
C ALA A 138 43.02 20.79 -21.24
N ALA A 139 42.20 19.86 -20.74
CA ALA A 139 42.66 18.61 -20.12
C ALA A 139 42.65 17.41 -21.09
N VAL A 140 42.03 17.58 -22.28
CA VAL A 140 41.91 16.54 -23.31
C VAL A 140 42.82 16.83 -24.52
N ALA A 141 43.35 18.06 -24.64
CA ALA A 141 44.40 18.45 -25.57
C ALA A 141 45.79 18.19 -24.99
#